data_AF-A0A1C6BX66-F1
#
_entry.id   AF-A0A1C6BX66-F1
#
_cell.length_a   1.000
_cell.length_b   1.000
_cell.length_c   1.000
_cell.angle_alpha   90.00
_cell.angle_beta   90.00
_cell.angle_gamma   90.00
#
_symmetry.space_group_name_H-M   'P 1'
#
loop_
_entity.id
_entity.type
_entity.pdbx_description
1 polymer ?
#
loop_
_entity_poly.entity_id
_entity_poly.type
_entity_poly.pdbx_seq_one_letter_code
_entity_poly.pdbx_strand_id
1 'polypeptide(L)'
;MGHLSGITDTERNLFANSVIAAANVTAVDPEATFLDDFDLVAAQEEYRYYMPDRLKASEAGDTSNILDGDNTFCIRIRDYNMVASNLSNTDSNANSLTMELYIEDNKNGKEMNINGESVKVSKISVSGKADILKKYSDGQTITVNQEGQFKLQGNDTFQFSLNDMESYLKGINTTYKKECRIFAKVDSTVTLYGVTANKETWTSVSLKPRQLFDLD
;
A
#
# COMPACT_ATOMS: atom_id res chain seq x y z
N MET A 1 52.34 -28.54 15.41
CA MET A 1 50.96 -28.18 15.82
C MET A 1 50.86 -26.66 15.70
N GLY A 2 50.64 -26.15 14.48
CA GLY A 2 50.63 -24.71 14.22
C GLY A 2 49.22 -24.17 14.42
N HIS A 3 49.02 -23.34 15.44
CA HIS A 3 47.81 -22.54 15.58
C HIS A 3 47.87 -21.46 14.49
N LEU A 4 46.98 -21.54 13.48
CA LEU A 4 46.86 -20.48 12.48
C LEU A 4 46.38 -19.21 13.19
N SER A 5 47.22 -18.19 13.09
CA SER A 5 47.05 -16.88 13.69
C SER A 5 46.00 -16.09 12.92
N GLY A 6 44.80 -15.96 13.51
CA GLY A 6 43.77 -15.00 13.09
C GLY A 6 42.78 -15.53 12.05
N ILE A 7 41.54 -15.03 12.15
CA ILE A 7 40.46 -15.27 11.18
C ILE A 7 40.87 -14.65 9.85
N THR A 8 40.91 -15.45 8.79
CA THR A 8 41.25 -14.99 7.44
C THR A 8 40.16 -14.09 6.86
N ASP A 9 40.51 -13.24 5.89
CA ASP A 9 39.57 -12.35 5.22
C ASP A 9 38.43 -13.14 4.52
N THR A 10 38.77 -14.32 3.99
CA THR A 10 37.80 -15.26 3.40
C THR A 10 36.81 -15.77 4.43
N GLU A 11 37.25 -16.14 5.64
CA GLU A 11 36.37 -16.59 6.73
C GLU A 11 35.47 -15.46 7.24
N ARG A 12 35.98 -14.22 7.33
CA ARG A 12 35.16 -13.05 7.70
C ARG A 12 34.07 -12.78 6.67
N ASN A 13 34.40 -12.86 5.37
CA ASN A 13 33.44 -12.66 4.29
C ASN A 13 32.39 -13.78 4.26
N LEU A 14 32.80 -15.03 4.46
CA LEU A 14 31.87 -16.17 4.51
C LEU A 14 30.90 -16.04 5.69
N PHE A 15 31.41 -15.63 6.86
CA PHE A 15 30.58 -15.37 8.03
C PHE A 15 29.58 -14.22 7.77
N ALA A 16 30.04 -13.08 7.27
CA ALA A 16 29.18 -11.93 6.97
C ALA A 16 28.07 -12.30 5.96
N ASN A 17 28.42 -12.98 4.86
CA ASN A 17 27.46 -13.44 3.86
C ASN A 17 26.44 -14.43 4.44
N SER A 18 26.88 -15.31 5.34
CA SER A 18 26.00 -16.27 6.01
C SER A 18 25.00 -15.58 6.94
N VAL A 19 25.44 -14.56 7.68
CA VAL A 19 24.56 -13.74 8.54
C VAL A 19 23.56 -12.94 7.70
N ILE A 20 24.00 -12.34 6.59
CA ILE A 20 23.12 -11.62 5.66
C ILE A 20 22.08 -12.56 5.06
N ALA A 21 22.50 -13.74 4.60
CA ALA A 21 21.59 -14.75 4.06
C ALA A 21 20.57 -15.21 5.12
N ALA A 22 21.02 -15.47 6.35
CA ALA A 22 20.13 -15.83 7.45
C ALA A 22 19.11 -14.73 7.75
N ALA A 23 19.54 -13.47 7.87
CA ALA A 23 18.66 -12.32 8.10
C ALA A 23 17.59 -12.18 7.00
N ASN A 24 18.00 -12.31 5.73
CA ASN A 24 17.07 -12.23 4.60
C ASN A 24 16.08 -13.39 4.54
N VAL A 25 16.51 -14.61 4.92
CA VAL A 25 15.62 -15.79 5.02
C VAL A 25 14.63 -15.64 6.17
N THR A 26 15.04 -15.00 7.28
CA THR A 26 14.16 -14.80 8.44
C THR A 26 13.19 -13.63 8.28
N ALA A 27 13.51 -12.64 7.44
CA ALA A 27 12.62 -11.51 7.20
C ALA A 27 11.42 -11.93 6.36
N VAL A 28 10.22 -11.77 6.92
CA VAL A 28 8.94 -12.13 6.29
C VAL A 28 8.44 -10.97 5.44
N ASP A 29 7.79 -11.22 4.31
CA ASP A 29 7.20 -10.12 3.54
C ASP A 29 5.97 -9.56 4.28
N PRO A 30 5.73 -8.23 4.26
CA PRO A 30 4.51 -7.69 4.80
C PRO A 30 3.30 -8.22 3.99
N GLU A 31 2.16 -8.32 4.65
CA GLU A 31 0.87 -8.64 4.06
C GLU A 31 0.03 -7.36 3.97
N ALA A 32 -0.64 -7.18 2.84
CA ALA A 32 -1.52 -6.06 2.58
C ALA A 32 -2.80 -6.55 1.89
N THR A 33 -3.97 -6.15 2.39
CA THR A 33 -5.26 -6.61 1.87
C THR A 33 -6.30 -5.50 1.92
N PHE A 34 -6.90 -5.16 0.79
CA PHE A 34 -8.08 -4.30 0.76
C PHE A 34 -9.28 -5.01 1.39
N LEU A 35 -10.10 -4.28 2.15
CA LEU A 35 -11.21 -4.82 2.93
C LEU A 35 -12.54 -4.16 2.54
N ASP A 36 -13.62 -4.93 2.63
CA ASP A 36 -14.98 -4.46 2.31
C ASP A 36 -15.57 -3.51 3.35
N ASP A 37 -15.09 -3.60 4.59
CA ASP A 37 -15.45 -2.69 5.68
C ASP A 37 -14.24 -2.28 6.52
N PHE A 38 -14.39 -1.20 7.29
CA PHE A 38 -13.41 -0.76 8.28
C PHE A 38 -13.57 -1.59 9.56
N ASP A 39 -13.25 -2.88 9.48
CA ASP A 39 -13.28 -3.85 10.59
C ASP A 39 -12.04 -4.76 10.56
N LEU A 40 -11.66 -5.35 11.70
CA LEU A 40 -10.55 -6.30 11.81
C LEU A 40 -10.85 -7.65 11.13
N VAL A 41 -12.12 -8.08 11.14
CA VAL A 41 -12.58 -9.36 10.58
C VAL A 41 -13.28 -9.21 9.23
N ALA A 42 -13.30 -8.00 8.66
CA ALA A 42 -13.80 -7.72 7.33
C ALA A 42 -13.17 -8.65 6.28
N ALA A 43 -13.95 -8.95 5.24
CA ALA A 43 -13.51 -9.81 4.16
C ALA A 43 -12.61 -9.02 3.21
N GLN A 44 -11.84 -9.74 2.39
CA GLN A 44 -11.06 -9.10 1.33
C GLN A 44 -12.00 -8.51 0.27
N GLU A 45 -11.77 -7.24 -0.08
CA GLU A 45 -12.45 -6.58 -1.20
C GLU A 45 -11.60 -6.71 -2.46
N GLU A 46 -12.03 -7.56 -3.39
CA GLU A 46 -11.36 -7.71 -4.69
C GLU A 46 -11.77 -6.63 -5.70
N TYR A 47 -13.02 -6.18 -5.60
CA TYR A 47 -13.58 -5.15 -6.43
C TYR A 47 -14.60 -4.30 -5.68
N ARG A 48 -14.68 -3.04 -6.08
CA ARG A 48 -15.68 -2.09 -5.65
C ARG A 48 -16.45 -1.54 -6.83
N TYR A 49 -17.77 -1.52 -6.70
CA TYR A 49 -18.61 -0.83 -7.66
C TYR A 49 -18.66 0.67 -7.36
N TYR A 50 -18.53 1.50 -8.38
CA TYR A 50 -18.85 2.93 -8.30
C TYR A 50 -20.08 3.24 -9.15
N MET A 51 -20.92 4.16 -8.67
CA MET A 51 -22.08 4.61 -9.44
C MET A 51 -21.94 6.07 -9.87
N PRO A 52 -22.14 6.37 -11.17
CA PRO A 52 -22.34 7.73 -11.60
C PRO A 52 -23.66 8.29 -11.04
N ASP A 53 -23.63 9.45 -10.39
CA ASP A 53 -24.79 10.17 -9.88
C ASP A 53 -25.61 10.74 -11.05
N ARG A 54 -26.51 9.93 -11.62
CA ARG A 54 -27.30 10.32 -12.80
C ARG A 54 -28.16 11.58 -12.59
N LEU A 55 -28.42 12.00 -11.35
CA LEU A 55 -29.15 13.23 -11.04
C LEU A 55 -28.26 14.47 -11.17
N LYS A 56 -26.95 14.33 -10.93
CA LYS A 56 -25.95 15.39 -11.13
C LYS A 56 -25.37 15.43 -12.54
N ALA A 57 -25.59 14.40 -13.36
CA ALA A 57 -25.11 14.32 -14.73
C ALA A 57 -25.57 15.49 -15.64
N SER A 58 -26.64 16.19 -15.27
CA SER A 58 -27.17 17.38 -15.97
C SER A 58 -26.71 18.72 -15.39
N GLU A 59 -26.00 18.74 -14.25
CA GLU A 59 -25.46 19.96 -13.67
C GLU A 59 -24.16 20.33 -14.40
N ALA A 60 -24.13 21.49 -15.06
CA ALA A 60 -22.90 21.99 -15.68
C ALA A 60 -21.93 22.50 -14.60
N GLY A 61 -20.76 21.85 -14.45
CA GLY A 61 -19.69 22.33 -13.58
C GLY A 61 -18.79 21.21 -13.04
N ASP A 62 -17.69 21.58 -12.39
CA ASP A 62 -16.65 20.71 -11.77
C ASP A 62 -17.15 19.84 -10.60
N THR A 63 -18.44 19.51 -10.54
CA THR A 63 -19.02 18.66 -9.50
C THR A 63 -18.80 17.18 -9.83
N SER A 64 -18.24 16.43 -8.89
CA SER A 64 -18.05 14.98 -9.03
C SER A 64 -19.39 14.31 -9.29
N ASN A 65 -19.44 13.54 -10.37
CA ASN A 65 -20.60 12.75 -10.73
C ASN A 65 -20.51 11.32 -10.17
N ILE A 66 -19.76 11.10 -9.09
CA ILE A 66 -19.72 9.83 -8.34
C ILE A 66 -20.40 10.06 -7.00
N LEU A 67 -21.26 9.11 -6.56
CA LEU A 67 -21.96 9.20 -5.27
C LEU A 67 -20.98 9.37 -4.10
N ASP A 68 -21.34 10.24 -3.16
CA ASP A 68 -20.53 10.53 -1.99
C ASP A 68 -20.55 9.32 -1.04
N GLY A 69 -19.37 8.83 -0.63
CA GLY A 69 -19.19 7.57 0.11
C GLY A 69 -18.55 6.41 -0.68
N ASP A 70 -18.62 6.41 -2.01
CA ASP A 70 -18.01 5.38 -2.87
C ASP A 70 -16.46 5.45 -2.90
N ASN A 71 -15.88 6.51 -2.32
CA ASN A 71 -14.46 6.85 -2.45
C ASN A 71 -13.61 6.50 -1.23
N THR A 72 -14.16 5.77 -0.25
CA THR A 72 -13.49 5.47 1.03
C THR A 72 -13.06 4.01 1.12
N PHE A 73 -11.77 3.74 1.15
CA PHE A 73 -11.22 2.38 1.08
C PHE A 73 -10.57 1.97 2.40
N CYS A 74 -10.62 0.67 2.69
CA CYS A 74 -10.02 0.07 3.87
C CYS A 74 -8.91 -0.89 3.46
N ILE A 75 -7.78 -0.85 4.17
CA ILE A 75 -6.65 -1.74 3.92
C ILE A 75 -6.07 -2.24 5.24
N ARG A 76 -5.92 -3.55 5.37
CA ARG A 76 -5.25 -4.19 6.50
C ARG A 76 -3.81 -4.48 6.15
N ILE A 77 -2.92 -4.04 7.04
CA ILE A 77 -1.47 -4.30 6.95
C ILE A 77 -1.04 -5.19 8.12
N ARG A 78 -0.29 -6.25 7.81
CA ARG A 78 0.34 -7.12 8.79
C ARG A 78 1.80 -7.33 8.41
N ASP A 79 2.69 -7.01 9.32
CA ASP A 79 4.10 -7.29 9.20
C ASP A 79 4.56 -8.01 10.47
N TYR A 80 4.97 -9.27 10.29
CA TYR A 80 5.43 -10.11 11.40
C TYR A 80 6.78 -9.65 11.95
N ASN A 81 7.59 -8.96 11.14
CA ASN A 81 8.88 -8.45 11.57
C ASN A 81 8.72 -7.29 12.56
N MET A 82 7.65 -6.50 12.44
CA MET A 82 7.38 -5.36 13.33
C MET A 82 6.98 -5.77 14.76
N VAL A 83 6.53 -7.00 14.96
CA VAL A 83 6.21 -7.54 16.30
C VAL A 83 7.49 -7.98 17.03
N ALA A 84 8.44 -8.57 16.30
CA ALA A 84 9.69 -9.08 16.87
C ALA A 84 10.63 -7.98 17.36
N SER A 85 10.58 -6.80 16.75
CA SER A 85 11.47 -5.68 17.06
C SER A 85 11.21 -4.97 18.39
N ASN A 86 10.02 -5.11 18.97
CA ASN A 86 9.74 -4.61 20.33
C ASN A 86 10.46 -5.43 21.42
N LEU A 87 11.05 -6.59 21.06
CA LEU A 87 11.75 -7.47 21.99
C LEU A 87 13.28 -7.27 21.99
N SER A 88 13.85 -6.64 20.95
CA SER A 88 15.28 -6.39 20.82
C SER A 88 15.63 -4.96 21.23
N ASN A 89 16.22 -4.78 22.41
CA ASN A 89 16.64 -3.50 23.01
C ASN A 89 17.85 -2.82 22.32
N THR A 90 17.98 -2.91 21.00
CA THR A 90 19.05 -2.24 20.25
C THR A 90 18.47 -1.51 19.04
N ASP A 91 18.49 -0.19 19.12
CA ASP A 91 18.13 0.82 18.11
C ASP A 91 16.68 0.82 17.62
N SER A 92 15.84 1.44 18.44
CA SER A 92 14.41 1.76 18.19
C SER A 92 14.11 2.63 16.96
N ASN A 93 15.09 2.89 16.08
CA ASN A 93 14.96 3.77 14.90
C ASN A 93 15.34 3.10 13.56
N ALA A 94 15.79 1.84 13.55
CA ALA A 94 16.27 1.19 12.31
C ALA A 94 15.17 0.49 11.50
N ASN A 95 13.96 0.37 12.07
CA ASN A 95 12.84 -0.31 11.44
C ASN A 95 11.82 0.71 10.93
N SER A 96 11.23 0.43 9.76
CA SER A 96 10.19 1.28 9.21
C SER A 96 9.17 0.47 8.43
N LEU A 97 7.91 0.83 8.60
CA LEU A 97 6.81 0.34 7.78
C LEU A 97 6.17 1.53 7.08
N THR A 98 6.10 1.50 5.76
CA THR A 98 5.51 2.59 4.96
C THR A 98 4.51 2.11 3.95
N MET A 99 3.55 2.97 3.63
CA MET A 99 2.60 2.72 2.56
C MET A 99 2.54 3.90 1.60
N GLU A 100 2.46 3.59 0.31
CA GLU A 100 2.16 4.52 -0.77
C GLU A 100 0.93 4.02 -1.55
N LEU A 101 0.12 4.94 -2.05
CA LEU A 101 -1.10 4.62 -2.77
C LEU A 101 -1.01 5.10 -4.22
N TYR A 102 -1.48 4.27 -5.14
CA TYR A 102 -1.46 4.52 -6.58
C TYR A 102 -2.81 4.18 -7.22
N ILE A 103 -3.12 4.79 -8.37
CA ILE A 103 -4.28 4.45 -9.19
C ILE A 103 -3.90 4.36 -10.66
N GLU A 104 -4.53 3.47 -11.42
CA GLU A 104 -4.31 3.38 -12.87
C GLU A 104 -4.69 4.67 -13.60
N ASP A 105 -3.73 5.20 -14.34
CA ASP A 105 -3.85 6.47 -15.06
C ASP A 105 -3.17 6.36 -16.43
N ASN A 106 -3.95 5.96 -17.44
CA ASN A 106 -3.46 5.86 -18.80
C ASN A 106 -3.13 7.22 -19.44
N LYS A 107 -3.62 8.34 -18.88
CA LYS A 107 -3.45 9.69 -19.44
C LYS A 107 -2.14 10.31 -18.97
N ASN A 108 -1.92 10.34 -17.66
CA ASN A 108 -0.78 11.03 -17.04
C ASN A 108 0.12 10.13 -16.20
N GLY A 109 -0.25 8.86 -16.02
CA GLY A 109 0.46 7.92 -15.17
C GLY A 109 1.84 7.56 -15.71
N LYS A 110 2.72 7.19 -14.77
CA LYS A 110 4.04 6.64 -15.05
C LYS A 110 3.95 5.12 -15.13
N GLU A 111 4.69 4.55 -16.06
CA GLU A 111 4.78 3.10 -16.19
C GLU A 111 5.60 2.52 -15.03
N MET A 112 5.04 1.53 -14.33
CA MET A 112 5.66 0.81 -13.23
C MET A 112 5.43 -0.69 -13.37
N ASN A 113 6.41 -1.50 -12.96
CA ASN A 113 6.24 -2.93 -12.87
C ASN A 113 5.65 -3.28 -11.49
N ILE A 114 4.40 -3.75 -11.46
CA ILE A 114 3.68 -4.14 -10.25
C ILE A 114 3.35 -5.63 -10.39
N ASN A 115 3.87 -6.47 -9.50
CA ASN A 115 3.66 -7.92 -9.53
C ASN A 115 3.95 -8.58 -10.90
N GLY A 116 4.96 -8.10 -11.62
CA GLY A 116 5.36 -8.61 -12.94
C GLY A 116 4.58 -8.02 -14.12
N GLU A 117 3.58 -7.19 -13.88
CA GLU A 117 2.79 -6.50 -14.90
C GLU A 117 3.27 -5.06 -15.09
N SER A 118 3.39 -4.59 -16.34
CA SER A 118 3.65 -3.18 -16.62
C SER A 118 2.34 -2.38 -16.62
N VAL A 119 2.19 -1.47 -15.66
CA VAL A 119 0.96 -0.70 -15.44
C VAL A 119 1.28 0.79 -15.40
N LYS A 120 0.46 1.62 -16.07
CA LYS A 120 0.54 3.09 -15.95
C LYS A 120 -0.26 3.57 -14.75
N VAL A 121 0.42 4.17 -13.78
CA VAL A 121 -0.23 4.62 -12.54
C VAL A 121 0.21 6.02 -12.13
N SER A 122 -0.68 6.71 -11.42
CA SER A 122 -0.42 7.97 -10.74
C SER A 122 -0.41 7.74 -9.24
N LYS A 123 0.57 8.33 -8.52
CA LYS A 123 0.59 8.31 -7.05
C LYS A 123 -0.55 9.18 -6.52
N ILE A 124 -1.39 8.63 -5.66
CA ILE A 124 -2.54 9.31 -5.05
C ILE A 124 -2.34 9.61 -3.57
N SER A 125 -1.34 9.00 -2.91
CA SER A 125 -0.88 9.39 -1.59
C SER A 125 -0.13 10.72 -1.65
N VAL A 126 -0.86 11.80 -1.89
CA VAL A 126 -0.39 13.18 -2.01
C VAL A 126 -1.41 14.13 -1.41
N SER A 127 -0.94 15.28 -0.93
CA SER A 127 -1.77 16.33 -0.32
C SER A 127 -3.01 16.66 -1.15
N GLY A 128 -4.19 16.66 -0.51
CA GLY A 128 -5.48 16.94 -1.13
C GLY A 128 -6.12 15.79 -1.92
N LYS A 129 -5.45 14.66 -2.13
CA LYS A 129 -5.98 13.50 -2.86
C LYS A 129 -6.36 12.34 -1.93
N ALA A 130 -5.37 11.60 -1.44
CA ALA A 130 -5.51 10.58 -0.40
C ALA A 130 -4.36 10.77 0.59
N ASP A 131 -4.44 11.83 1.39
CA ASP A 131 -3.34 12.32 2.25
C ASP A 131 -3.50 12.02 3.74
N ILE A 132 -4.61 11.40 4.12
CA ILE A 132 -4.92 11.04 5.50
C ILE A 132 -5.35 9.58 5.55
N LEU A 133 -4.71 8.81 6.43
CA LEU A 133 -5.22 7.53 6.91
C LEU A 133 -5.86 7.71 8.27
N LYS A 134 -6.89 6.92 8.57
CA LYS A 134 -7.44 6.71 9.91
C LYS A 134 -7.14 5.29 10.36
N LYS A 135 -6.51 5.11 11.52
CA LYS A 135 -6.28 3.81 12.17
C LYS A 135 -7.56 3.25 12.77
N TYR A 136 -7.74 1.94 12.68
CA TYR A 136 -8.85 1.25 13.32
C TYR A 136 -8.63 1.15 14.83
N SER A 137 -7.42 0.79 15.29
CA SER A 137 -7.18 0.42 16.69
C SER A 137 -7.50 1.52 17.71
N ASP A 138 -7.23 2.77 17.35
CA ASP A 138 -7.33 3.94 18.25
C ASP A 138 -7.96 5.18 17.59
N GLY A 139 -8.34 5.09 16.30
CA GLY A 139 -8.90 6.21 15.55
C GLY A 139 -7.89 7.30 15.18
N GLN A 140 -6.59 7.12 15.47
CA GLN A 140 -5.56 8.12 15.16
C GLN A 140 -5.46 8.35 13.65
N THR A 141 -5.24 9.59 13.25
CA THR A 141 -4.96 9.94 11.86
C THR A 141 -3.46 9.99 11.56
N ILE A 142 -3.09 9.53 10.38
CA ILE A 142 -1.71 9.59 9.86
C ILE A 142 -1.75 10.43 8.59
N THR A 143 -0.99 11.53 8.56
CA THR A 143 -0.87 12.37 7.37
C THR A 143 0.33 11.94 6.53
N VAL A 144 0.17 12.01 5.21
CA VAL A 144 1.23 11.69 4.25
C VAL A 144 2.39 12.68 4.38
N ASN A 145 3.62 12.19 4.21
CA ASN A 145 4.81 13.04 4.16
C ASN A 145 4.99 13.71 2.78
N GLN A 146 6.01 14.55 2.64
CA GLN A 146 6.32 15.28 1.39
C GLN A 146 6.69 14.36 0.21
N GLU A 147 7.13 13.13 0.48
CA GLU A 147 7.50 12.13 -0.54
C GLU A 147 6.30 11.28 -0.99
N GLY A 148 5.13 11.52 -0.38
CA GLY A 148 3.91 10.77 -0.66
C GLY A 148 3.86 9.40 0.05
N GLN A 149 4.51 9.27 1.20
CA GLN A 149 4.54 8.07 2.03
C GLN A 149 3.80 8.28 3.35
N PHE A 150 3.00 7.30 3.74
CA PHE A 150 2.51 7.17 5.10
C PHE A 150 3.52 6.39 5.94
N LYS A 151 3.97 6.97 7.06
CA LYS A 151 4.80 6.28 8.06
C LYS A 151 3.86 5.55 9.02
N LEU A 152 3.80 4.22 8.90
CA LEU A 152 2.92 3.39 9.70
C LEU A 152 3.61 3.04 11.02
N GLN A 153 2.88 3.09 12.12
CA GLN A 153 3.40 2.76 13.46
C GLN A 153 3.45 1.25 13.73
N GLY A 154 2.94 0.44 12.81
CA GLY A 154 2.86 -1.02 12.93
C GLY A 154 1.61 -1.58 12.26
N ASN A 155 1.25 -2.77 12.69
CA ASN A 155 0.13 -3.54 12.14
C ASN A 155 -1.21 -2.93 12.53
N ASP A 156 -2.05 -2.61 11.55
CA ASP A 156 -3.41 -2.12 11.78
C ASP A 156 -4.27 -2.27 10.52
N THR A 157 -5.55 -1.93 10.64
CA THR A 157 -6.43 -1.60 9.53
C THR A 157 -6.49 -0.08 9.38
N PHE A 158 -6.33 0.40 8.15
CA PHE A 158 -6.33 1.81 7.81
C PHE A 158 -7.46 2.13 6.84
N GLN A 159 -8.13 3.26 7.05
CA GLN A 159 -9.13 3.81 6.13
C GLN A 159 -8.60 5.08 5.49
N PHE A 160 -8.83 5.26 4.19
CA PHE A 160 -8.54 6.50 3.48
C PHE A 160 -9.68 6.86 2.53
N SER A 161 -9.78 8.14 2.17
CA SER A 161 -10.68 8.61 1.12
C SER A 161 -9.87 9.13 -0.06
N LEU A 162 -10.33 8.84 -1.28
CA LEU A 162 -9.74 9.35 -2.51
C LEU A 162 -10.58 10.50 -3.08
N ASN A 163 -10.06 11.72 -2.94
CA ASN A 163 -10.70 12.89 -3.53
C ASN A 163 -10.51 12.91 -5.06
N ASP A 164 -11.53 13.36 -5.77
CA ASP A 164 -11.52 13.47 -7.24
C ASP A 164 -11.14 12.14 -7.92
N MET A 165 -11.68 11.04 -7.38
CA MET A 165 -11.56 9.70 -7.98
C MET A 165 -12.07 9.67 -9.42
N GLU A 166 -13.08 10.48 -9.73
CA GLU A 166 -13.70 10.56 -11.04
C GLU A 166 -12.71 10.92 -12.17
N SER A 167 -11.75 11.81 -11.90
CA SER A 167 -10.73 12.20 -12.88
C SER A 167 -9.95 11.00 -13.44
N TYR A 168 -9.76 9.95 -12.62
CA TYR A 168 -9.08 8.72 -13.00
C TYR A 168 -10.01 7.71 -13.67
N LEU A 169 -11.32 7.77 -13.40
CA LEU A 169 -12.31 6.84 -13.93
C LEU A 169 -12.88 7.27 -15.29
N LYS A 170 -12.85 8.58 -15.61
CA LYS A 170 -13.30 9.12 -16.91
C LYS A 170 -12.40 8.64 -18.06
N GLY A 171 -13.01 7.91 -18.99
CA GLY A 171 -12.42 7.47 -20.26
C GLY A 171 -12.34 8.58 -21.31
N ILE A 172 -12.35 8.18 -22.59
CA ILE A 172 -12.42 9.08 -23.75
C ILE A 172 -13.91 9.22 -24.10
N ASN A 173 -14.40 10.45 -24.31
CA ASN A 173 -15.80 10.77 -24.65
C ASN A 173 -16.84 10.49 -23.54
N THR A 174 -16.61 11.03 -22.32
CA THR A 174 -17.57 11.00 -21.18
C THR A 174 -18.03 9.62 -20.69
N THR A 175 -17.48 8.54 -21.24
CA THR A 175 -17.66 7.17 -20.74
C THR A 175 -16.73 6.90 -19.56
N TYR A 176 -17.12 5.99 -18.68
CA TYR A 176 -16.25 5.54 -17.58
C TYR A 176 -15.46 4.28 -17.98
N LYS A 177 -14.26 4.12 -17.42
CA LYS A 177 -13.43 2.92 -17.60
C LYS A 177 -14.18 1.69 -17.09
N LYS A 178 -14.12 0.59 -17.85
CA LYS A 178 -14.71 -0.70 -17.43
C LYS A 178 -14.02 -1.29 -16.20
N GLU A 179 -12.74 -0.98 -16.04
CA GLU A 179 -11.90 -1.43 -14.95
C GLU A 179 -10.83 -0.36 -14.70
N CYS A 180 -10.54 -0.12 -13.43
CA CYS A 180 -9.44 0.74 -12.98
C CYS A 180 -8.98 0.22 -11.62
N ARG A 181 -7.69 0.00 -11.42
CA ARG A 181 -7.18 -0.52 -10.14
C ARG A 181 -6.62 0.59 -9.25
N ILE A 182 -6.89 0.51 -7.96
CA ILE A 182 -6.12 1.18 -6.91
C ILE A 182 -5.09 0.18 -6.39
N PHE A 183 -3.86 0.62 -6.20
CA PHE A 183 -2.79 -0.19 -5.64
C PHE A 183 -2.29 0.43 -4.34
N ALA A 184 -1.87 -0.42 -3.42
CA ALA A 184 -1.07 -0.05 -2.26
C ALA A 184 0.28 -0.75 -2.33
N LYS A 185 1.35 0.04 -2.26
CA LYS A 185 2.73 -0.43 -2.08
C LYS A 185 3.04 -0.35 -0.60
N VAL A 186 3.52 -1.44 -0.02
CA VAL A 186 3.91 -1.48 1.39
C VAL A 186 5.34 -1.94 1.49
N ASP A 187 6.18 -1.07 2.04
CA ASP A 187 7.60 -1.33 2.25
C ASP A 187 7.86 -1.54 3.74
N SER A 188 8.59 -2.61 4.05
CA SER A 188 9.06 -2.95 5.38
C SER A 188 10.58 -3.00 5.39
N THR A 189 11.18 -2.26 6.30
CA THR A 189 12.61 -2.33 6.59
C THR A 189 12.77 -2.83 8.02
N VAL A 190 13.51 -3.93 8.20
CA VAL A 190 13.83 -4.50 9.51
C VAL A 190 15.31 -4.79 9.62
N THR A 191 15.90 -4.55 10.78
CA THR A 191 17.27 -4.99 11.08
C THR A 191 17.25 -6.27 11.92
N LEU A 192 17.72 -7.38 11.34
CA LEU A 192 17.84 -8.68 11.99
C LEU A 192 19.32 -9.08 12.07
N TYR A 193 19.79 -9.41 13.28
CA TYR A 193 21.19 -9.77 13.53
C TYR A 193 22.22 -8.70 13.07
N GLY A 194 21.84 -7.42 13.10
CA GLY A 194 22.67 -6.31 12.63
C GLY A 194 22.69 -6.12 11.10
N VAL A 195 21.86 -6.87 10.36
CA VAL A 195 21.69 -6.73 8.91
C VAL A 195 20.31 -6.18 8.60
N THR A 196 20.26 -5.14 7.77
CA THR A 196 18.99 -4.57 7.28
C THR A 196 18.45 -5.41 6.12
N ALA A 197 17.21 -5.87 6.26
CA ALA A 197 16.42 -6.51 5.22
C ALA A 197 15.27 -5.57 4.81
N ASN A 198 15.05 -5.43 3.50
CA ASN A 198 13.96 -4.65 2.93
C ASN A 198 13.01 -5.59 2.20
N LYS A 199 11.74 -5.58 2.60
CA LYS A 199 10.66 -6.33 1.96
C LYS A 199 9.61 -5.37 1.42
N GLU A 200 8.98 -5.79 0.34
CA GLU A 200 7.97 -5.02 -0.36
C GLU A 200 6.80 -5.94 -0.71
N THR A 201 5.58 -5.44 -0.57
CA THR A 201 4.40 -6.10 -1.10
C THR A 201 3.49 -5.12 -1.82
N TRP A 202 2.75 -5.63 -2.79
CA TRP A 202 1.74 -4.88 -3.52
C TRP A 202 0.40 -5.58 -3.42
N THR A 203 -0.64 -4.80 -3.16
CA THR A 203 -2.03 -5.26 -3.20
C THR A 203 -2.88 -4.29 -4.02
N SER A 204 -4.03 -4.75 -4.49
CA SER A 204 -4.92 -3.92 -5.31
C SER A 204 -6.39 -4.24 -5.09
N VAL A 205 -7.24 -3.26 -5.44
CA VAL A 205 -8.69 -3.40 -5.53
C VAL A 205 -9.16 -2.83 -6.87
N SER A 206 -10.09 -3.53 -7.51
CA SER A 206 -10.60 -3.14 -8.83
C SER A 206 -11.85 -2.27 -8.72
N LEU A 207 -11.83 -1.10 -9.33
CA LEU A 207 -12.99 -0.22 -9.44
C LEU A 207 -13.75 -0.54 -10.73
N LYS A 208 -15.04 -0.87 -10.60
CA LYS A 208 -15.91 -1.24 -11.71
C LYS A 208 -17.16 -0.36 -11.73
N PRO A 209 -17.61 0.13 -12.90
CA PRO A 209 -18.87 0.85 -12.97
C PRO A 209 -20.01 -0.15 -12.70
N ARG A 210 -20.93 0.18 -11.80
CA ARG A 210 -22.09 -0.68 -11.56
C ARG A 210 -22.95 -0.76 -12.82
N GLN A 211 -23.26 -1.98 -13.28
CA GLN A 211 -24.21 -2.16 -14.38
C GLN A 211 -25.64 -2.32 -13.84
N LEU A 212 -26.63 -1.87 -14.63
CA LEU A 212 -28.04 -1.83 -14.23
C LEU A 212 -28.65 -3.22 -13.90
N PHE A 213 -27.92 -4.30 -14.17
CA PHE A 213 -28.34 -5.69 -13.98
C PHE A 213 -27.49 -6.46 -12.96
N ASP A 214 -26.54 -5.81 -12.28
CA ASP A 214 -25.79 -6.38 -11.16
C ASP A 214 -26.61 -6.21 -9.85
N LEU A 215 -27.78 -6.84 -9.82
CA LEU A 215 -28.65 -7.00 -8.65
C LEU A 215 -28.64 -8.49 -8.28
N ASP A 216 -27.79 -8.85 -7.32
CA ASP A 216 -28.03 -10.02 -6.47
C ASP A 216 -28.81 -9.58 -5.22
#